data_AF-A0A523SNF6-F1
#
_entry.id   AF-A0A523SNF6-F1
#
_cell.length_a   1.000
_cell.length_b   1.000
_cell.length_c   1.000
_cell.angle_alpha   90.00
_cell.angle_beta   90.00
_cell.angle_gamma   90.00
#
_symmetry.space_group_name_H-M   'P 1'
#
loop_
_entity.id
_entity.type
_entity.pdbx_description
1 polymer ?
#
loop_
_entity_poly.entity_id
_entity_poly.type
_entity_poly.pdbx_seq_one_letter_code
_entity_poly.pdbx_strand_id
1 'polypeptide(L)'
;MHIVADILSIARNGSLKTQIMYKANLSFAQLNEYLSFLLETKLLASITQNQKTFYKVTSKGMRYLRNYAKIRDLLKSENERKIENNSPVYAMDGNCYKIQE
;
A
#
# COMPACT_ATOMS: atom_id res chain seq x y z
N MET A 1 -5.20 -4.36 -1.66
CA MET A 1 -4.49 -4.58 -2.95
C MET A 1 -3.36 -3.56 -3.07
N HIS A 2 -2.10 -3.98 -2.93
CA HIS A 2 -0.96 -3.10 -2.57
C HIS A 2 0.22 -3.13 -3.58
N ILE A 3 0.19 -3.98 -4.61
CA ILE A 3 1.36 -4.28 -5.47
C ILE A 3 1.98 -3.03 -6.10
N VAL A 4 1.17 -2.13 -6.66
CA VAL A 4 1.66 -0.86 -7.24
C VAL A 4 2.35 0.00 -6.17
N ALA A 5 1.71 0.16 -5.00
CA ALA A 5 2.29 0.93 -3.90
C ALA A 5 3.58 0.28 -3.36
N ASP A 6 3.64 -1.04 -3.32
CA ASP A 6 4.80 -1.81 -2.86
C ASP A 6 5.98 -1.66 -3.81
N ILE A 7 5.76 -1.85 -5.12
CA ILE A 7 6.79 -1.65 -6.15
C ILE A 7 7.35 -0.22 -6.09
N LEU A 8 6.46 0.79 -6.04
CA LEU A 8 6.88 2.17 -5.92
C LEU A 8 7.65 2.41 -4.61
N SER A 9 7.20 1.85 -3.49
CA SER A 9 7.91 1.98 -2.21
C SER A 9 9.34 1.41 -2.29
N ILE A 10 9.50 0.21 -2.87
CA ILE A 10 10.80 -0.44 -3.06
C ILE A 10 11.70 0.38 -4.00
N ALA A 11 11.13 0.95 -5.06
CA ALA A 11 11.85 1.70 -6.08
C ALA A 11 12.12 3.17 -5.71
N ARG A 12 11.77 3.64 -4.50
CA ARG A 12 11.86 5.07 -4.12
C ARG A 12 13.25 5.67 -4.39
N ASN A 13 14.30 4.92 -4.06
CA ASN A 13 15.69 5.37 -4.21
C ASN A 13 16.38 4.78 -5.45
N GLY A 14 15.63 4.12 -6.33
CA GLY A 14 16.18 3.28 -7.39
C GLY A 14 16.38 1.85 -6.91
N SER A 15 15.93 0.89 -7.70
CA SER A 15 16.07 -0.54 -7.40
C SER A 15 16.24 -1.33 -8.70
N LEU A 16 17.00 -2.43 -8.64
CA LEU A 16 17.12 -3.34 -9.77
C LEU A 16 15.82 -4.14 -9.95
N LYS A 17 15.56 -4.59 -11.19
CA LYS A 17 14.41 -5.43 -11.52
C LYS A 17 14.29 -6.64 -10.58
N THR A 18 15.38 -7.35 -10.38
CA THR A 18 15.45 -8.53 -9.50
C THR A 18 15.14 -8.18 -8.05
N GLN A 19 15.65 -7.06 -7.55
CA GLN A 19 15.37 -6.60 -6.18
C GLN A 19 13.89 -6.27 -5.99
N ILE A 20 13.23 -5.66 -6.98
CA ILE A 20 11.79 -5.42 -6.95
C ILE A 20 11.03 -6.74 -6.94
N MET A 21 11.40 -7.69 -7.81
CA MET A 21 10.77 -9.01 -7.89
C MET A 21 10.73 -9.71 -6.54
N TYR A 22 11.90 -9.86 -5.91
CA TYR A 22 12.04 -10.59 -4.65
C TYR A 22 11.35 -9.86 -3.50
N LYS A 23 11.47 -8.53 -3.41
CA LYS A 23 10.88 -7.76 -2.31
C LYS A 23 9.36 -7.63 -2.41
N ALA A 24 8.82 -7.57 -3.62
CA ALA A 24 7.38 -7.51 -3.86
C ALA A 24 6.72 -8.91 -3.91
N ASN A 25 7.50 -9.98 -3.79
CA ASN A 25 7.05 -11.36 -3.92
C ASN A 25 6.25 -11.62 -5.21
N LEU A 26 6.77 -11.15 -6.35
CA LEU A 26 6.13 -11.27 -7.66
C LEU A 26 6.83 -12.32 -8.52
N SER A 27 6.05 -13.05 -9.33
CA SER A 27 6.62 -13.83 -10.42
C SER A 27 7.22 -12.91 -11.48
N PHE A 28 8.11 -13.46 -12.32
CA PHE A 28 8.71 -12.70 -13.42
C PHE A 28 7.65 -12.12 -14.38
N ALA A 29 6.63 -12.91 -14.70
CA ALA A 29 5.54 -12.49 -15.59
C ALA A 29 4.74 -11.33 -14.97
N GLN A 30 4.34 -11.46 -13.70
CA GLN A 30 3.62 -10.41 -12.98
C GLN A 30 4.46 -9.13 -12.92
N LEU A 31 5.74 -9.25 -12.54
CA LEU A 31 6.61 -8.08 -12.45
C LEU A 31 6.71 -7.34 -13.78
N ASN A 32 6.84 -8.04 -14.90
CA ASN A 32 6.94 -7.40 -16.21
C ASN A 32 5.68 -6.62 -16.56
N GLU A 33 4.51 -7.20 -16.32
CA GLU A 33 3.23 -6.52 -16.56
C GLU A 33 3.12 -5.24 -15.72
N TYR A 34 3.41 -5.33 -14.42
CA TYR A 34 3.38 -4.16 -13.54
C TYR A 34 4.44 -3.12 -13.90
N LEU A 35 5.67 -3.52 -14.24
CA LEU A 35 6.71 -2.56 -14.63
C LEU A 35 6.34 -1.84 -15.92
N SER A 36 5.81 -2.55 -16.93
CA SER A 36 5.33 -1.94 -18.17
C SER A 36 4.25 -0.90 -17.88
N PHE A 37 3.23 -1.26 -17.09
CA PHE A 37 2.17 -0.34 -16.68
C PHE A 37 2.71 0.90 -15.92
N LEU A 38 3.64 0.71 -14.98
CA LEU A 38 4.17 1.80 -14.16
C LEU A 38 5.08 2.75 -14.95
N LEU A 39 5.79 2.24 -15.96
CA LEU A 39 6.57 3.04 -16.90
C LEU A 39 5.65 3.83 -17.84
N GLU A 40 4.66 3.17 -18.45
CA GLU A 40 3.69 3.81 -19.37
C GLU A 40 2.92 4.93 -18.67
N THR A 41 2.48 4.69 -17.44
CA THR A 41 1.78 5.69 -16.62
C THR A 41 2.71 6.74 -16.00
N LYS A 42 4.03 6.65 -16.21
CA LYS A 42 5.06 7.56 -15.68
C LYS A 42 5.06 7.64 -14.15
N LEU A 43 4.60 6.61 -13.45
CA LEU A 43 4.73 6.51 -11.99
C LEU A 43 6.16 6.08 -11.61
N LEU A 44 6.83 5.43 -12.54
CA LEU A 44 8.19 4.92 -12.39
C LEU A 44 9.00 5.27 -13.65
N ALA A 45 10.31 5.42 -13.51
CA ALA A 45 11.25 5.68 -14.60
C ALA A 45 12.39 4.65 -14.57
N SER A 46 12.91 4.31 -15.75
CA SER A 46 14.12 3.51 -15.89
C SER A 46 15.33 4.42 -16.11
N ILE A 47 16.44 4.11 -15.43
CA ILE A 47 17.70 4.84 -15.51
C ILE A 47 18.80 3.80 -15.72
N THR A 48 19.54 3.90 -16.80
CA THR A 48 20.66 3.00 -17.08
C THR A 48 21.97 3.65 -16.64
N GLN A 49 22.69 2.98 -15.75
CA GLN A 49 24.02 3.40 -15.28
C GLN A 49 24.93 2.18 -15.17
N ASN A 50 26.16 2.27 -15.67
CA ASN A 50 27.15 1.18 -15.60
C ASN A 50 26.59 -0.18 -16.07
N GLN A 51 25.90 -0.18 -17.22
CA GLN A 51 25.25 -1.36 -17.82
C GLN A 51 24.13 -1.99 -16.95
N LYS A 52 23.68 -1.31 -15.89
CA LYS A 52 22.57 -1.75 -15.03
C LYS A 52 21.38 -0.81 -15.18
N THR A 53 20.19 -1.40 -15.29
CA THR A 53 18.93 -0.65 -15.34
C THR A 53 18.31 -0.58 -13.95
N PHE A 54 18.18 0.63 -13.44
CA PHE A 54 17.51 0.95 -12.19
C PHE A 54 16.11 1.49 -12.46
N TYR A 55 15.16 1.04 -11.66
CA TYR A 55 13.79 1.50 -11.66
C TYR A 55 13.61 2.45 -10.49
N LYS A 56 13.27 3.71 -10.75
CA LYS A 56 13.15 4.76 -9.75
C LYS A 56 11.79 5.44 -9.82
N VAL A 57 11.20 5.70 -8.66
CA VAL A 57 9.93 6.42 -8.58
C VAL A 57 10.06 7.85 -9.08
N THR A 58 9.07 8.30 -9.86
CA THR A 58 8.99 9.68 -10.36
C THR A 58 8.32 10.60 -9.35
N SER A 59 8.33 11.91 -9.59
CA SER A 59 7.53 12.87 -8.82
C SER A 59 6.02 12.52 -8.83
N LYS A 60 5.51 12.04 -9.98
CA LYS A 60 4.13 11.55 -10.12
C LYS A 60 3.88 10.32 -9.26
N GLY A 61 4.80 9.35 -9.25
CA GLY A 61 4.73 8.17 -8.39
C GLY A 61 4.81 8.50 -6.90
N MET A 62 5.62 9.50 -6.51
CA MET A 62 5.65 9.98 -5.12
C MET A 62 4.31 10.61 -4.71
N ARG A 63 3.64 11.34 -5.60
CA ARG A 63 2.29 11.87 -5.35
C ARG A 63 1.27 10.74 -5.20
N TYR A 64 1.35 9.71 -6.05
CA TYR A 64 0.52 8.51 -5.92
C TYR A 64 0.68 7.88 -4.54
N LEU A 65 1.92 7.64 -4.07
CA LEU A 65 2.17 7.05 -2.75
C LEU A 65 1.58 7.88 -1.60
N ARG A 66 1.67 9.21 -1.66
CA ARG A 66 1.07 10.09 -0.64
C ARG A 66 -0.45 9.97 -0.63
N ASN A 67 -1.09 9.99 -1.79
CA ASN A 67 -2.55 9.88 -1.89
C ASN A 67 -3.02 8.49 -1.45
N TYR A 68 -2.27 7.46 -1.83
CA TYR A 68 -2.52 6.08 -1.42
C TYR A 68 -2.51 5.92 0.10
N ALA A 69 -1.51 6.50 0.78
CA ALA A 69 -1.45 6.50 2.24
C ALA A 69 -2.67 7.20 2.86
N LYS A 70 -3.03 8.40 2.38
CA LYS A 70 -4.21 9.14 2.87
C LYS A 70 -5.50 8.33 2.74
N ILE A 71 -5.74 7.73 1.58
CA ILE A 71 -6.95 6.91 1.34
C ILE A 71 -6.96 5.69 2.27
N ARG A 72 -5.82 5.02 2.43
CA ARG A 72 -5.70 3.88 3.34
C ARG A 72 -6.00 4.28 4.79
N ASP A 73 -5.54 5.44 5.23
CA ASP A 73 -5.74 5.90 6.60
C ASP A 73 -7.22 6.30 6.83
N LEU A 74 -7.87 6.94 5.85
CA LEU A 74 -9.31 7.21 5.89
C LEU A 74 -10.13 5.92 6.02
N LEU A 75 -9.82 4.90 5.20
CA LEU A 75 -10.51 3.62 5.23
C LEU A 75 -10.33 2.86 6.56
N LYS A 76 -9.19 3.05 7.25
CA LYS A 76 -9.00 2.50 8.61
C LYS A 76 -9.90 3.19 9.63
N SER A 77 -9.97 4.52 9.60
CA SER A 77 -10.76 5.31 10.55
C SER A 77 -12.27 5.04 10.46
N GLU A 78 -12.78 4.64 9.30
CA GLU A 78 -14.19 4.22 9.15
C GLU A 78 -14.48 2.86 9.78
N ASN A 79 -13.50 1.95 9.81
CA ASN A 79 -13.65 0.67 10.47
C ASN A 79 -13.59 0.80 12.00
N GLU A 80 -12.77 1.72 12.51
CA GLU A 80 -12.66 2.01 13.95
C GLU A 80 -13.94 2.67 14.49
N ARG A 81 -14.54 3.63 13.76
CA ARG A 81 -15.82 4.26 14.13
C ARG A 81 -17.02 3.30 14.20
N LYS A 82 -16.95 2.14 13.54
CA LYS A 82 -18.02 1.12 13.62
C LYS A 82 -17.95 0.27 14.89
N ILE A 83 -16.79 0.22 15.56
CA ILE A 83 -16.59 -0.58 16.78
C ILE A 83 -17.14 0.16 18.01
N GLU A 84 -17.06 1.50 18.06
CA GLU A 84 -17.58 2.30 19.18
C GLU A 84 -19.11 2.39 19.23
N ASN A 85 -19.82 2.14 18.12
CA ASN A 85 -21.29 2.15 18.08
C ASN A 85 -21.94 0.85 18.58
N ASN A 86 -21.15 -0.12 19.05
CA ASN A 86 -21.65 -1.36 19.65
C ASN A 86 -21.33 -1.45 21.16
N SER A 87 -21.11 -0.30 21.82
CA SER A 87 -21.05 -0.24 23.28
C SER A 87 -22.31 -0.85 23.89
N PRO A 88 -22.20 -1.72 24.90
CA PRO A 88 -23.37 -2.21 25.62
C PRO A 88 -24.11 -1.00 26.20
N VAL A 89 -25.41 -0.92 25.93
CA VAL A 89 -26.28 0.08 26.54
C VAL A 89 -26.25 -0.18 28.04
N TYR A 90 -25.53 0.65 28.78
CA TYR A 90 -25.71 0.75 30.23
C TYR A 90 -27.08 1.38 30.44
N ALA A 91 -28.04 0.58 30.91
CA ALA A 91 -29.23 1.15 31.53
C ALA A 91 -28.77 1.99 32.74
N MET A 92 -29.40 3.15 32.92
CA MET A 92 -29.07 4.14 33.96
C MET A 92 -29.40 3.65 35.39
N ASP A 93 -29.65 2.36 35.57
CA ASP A 93 -30.01 1.72 36.84
C ASP A 93 -28.83 1.02 37.52
N GLY A 94 -27.63 1.07 36.93
CA GLY A 94 -26.38 0.74 37.61
C GLY A 94 -26.17 -0.74 37.90
N ASN A 95 -26.89 -1.65 37.24
CA ASN A 95 -26.75 -3.08 37.48
C ASN A 95 -26.03 -3.82 36.34
N CYS A 96 -25.02 -4.63 36.69
CA CYS A 96 -24.24 -5.44 35.74
C CYS A 96 -24.75 -6.89 35.76
N TYR A 97 -25.38 -7.33 34.66
CA TYR A 97 -25.77 -8.72 34.48
C TYR A 97 -24.76 -9.45 33.61
N LYS A 98 -24.15 -10.51 34.16
CA LYS A 98 -23.30 -11.43 33.39
C LYS A 98 -24.17 -12.23 32.44
N ILE A 99 -23.77 -12.27 31.16
CA ILE A 99 -24.32 -13.18 30.17
C ILE A 99 -23.85 -14.58 30.56
N GLN A 100 -24.77 -15.47 30.92
CA GLN A 100 -24.50 -16.88 31.21
C GLN A 100 -24.25 -17.64 29.90
N GLU A 101 -23.32 -18.59 29.92
CA GLU A 101 -23.11 -19.60 28.86
C GLU A 101 -24.30 -20.55 28.72
#